data_AF-A0A2H3BUJ6-F1
#
_entry.id   AF-A0A2H3BUJ6-F1
#
_cell.length_a   1.000
_cell.length_b   1.000
_cell.length_c   1.000
_cell.angle_alpha   90.00
_cell.angle_beta   90.00
_cell.angle_gamma   90.00
#
_symmetry.space_group_name_H-M   'P 1'
#
loop_
_entity.id
_entity.type
_entity.pdbx_description
1 polymer ?
#
loop_
_entity_poly.entity_id
_entity_poly.type
_entity_poly.pdbx_seq_one_letter_code
_entity_poly.pdbx_strand_id
1 'polypeptide(L)'
;MSSLLPMPTVDIPPLGTTLGAVYVGATIAAVFYGITILQTVIYYKRYPNDPWLFRYSVAILWILDTLHVAISTHALYFYMIESFGNYLPLFGIIWSFPLQLLVNMLIVVGVQALYAVRIWKLGLKFDMVLPWLIFLAVAASFGTGIYVIYDTYTLSSFFDIPTISTSIYIVFSTLAGADFFIAATMCYYLHKGRSMTGFSGTIKIIVGLMRLAVISGLATSACSLFTLVAYIAWPNSLIFLAVDFILPKLYINSFLAMLNARNAQMREGAQERPVDGPKFLRFAPHTSRSGPSDSTETSVDIALSEMERGRSHAGTEDMMTFA
;
A
#
# COMPACT_ATOMS: atom_id res chain seq x y z
N MET A 1 -38.10 -54.52 -20.79
CA MET A 1 -36.68 -54.47 -20.42
C MET A 1 -35.93 -53.69 -21.47
N SER A 2 -35.92 -52.36 -21.37
CA SER A 2 -35.12 -51.48 -22.21
C SER A 2 -33.82 -51.18 -21.47
N SER A 3 -32.75 -51.86 -21.89
CA SER A 3 -31.39 -51.61 -21.41
C SER A 3 -30.96 -50.21 -21.80
N LEU A 4 -31.04 -49.26 -20.87
CA LEU A 4 -30.33 -48.00 -20.95
C LEU A 4 -28.84 -48.32 -20.97
N LEU A 5 -28.21 -48.17 -22.13
CA LEU A 5 -26.76 -48.17 -22.23
C LEU A 5 -26.24 -47.08 -21.27
N PRO A 6 -25.26 -47.37 -20.41
CA PRO A 6 -24.62 -46.33 -19.62
C PRO A 6 -24.03 -45.32 -20.59
N MET A 7 -24.56 -44.09 -20.55
CA MET A 7 -23.95 -42.95 -21.24
C MET A 7 -22.46 -42.93 -20.84
N PRO A 8 -21.52 -42.82 -21.79
CA PRO A 8 -20.12 -42.63 -21.44
C PRO A 8 -20.07 -41.38 -20.56
N THR A 9 -19.78 -41.58 -19.28
CA THR A 9 -19.49 -40.50 -18.36
C THR A 9 -18.20 -39.90 -18.87
N VAL A 10 -18.32 -38.88 -19.72
CA VAL A 10 -17.21 -37.95 -19.96
C VAL A 10 -16.78 -37.53 -18.57
N ASP A 11 -15.55 -37.84 -18.18
CA ASP A 11 -14.98 -37.43 -16.91
C ASP A 11 -14.85 -35.90 -16.94
N ILE A 12 -15.95 -35.21 -16.60
CA ILE A 12 -15.99 -33.76 -16.52
C ILE A 12 -15.02 -33.40 -15.40
N PRO A 13 -14.00 -32.55 -15.65
CA PRO A 13 -13.10 -32.08 -14.62
C PRO A 13 -13.93 -31.52 -13.45
N PRO A 14 -13.57 -31.77 -12.19
CA PRO A 14 -14.32 -31.27 -11.06
C PRO A 14 -14.47 -29.74 -11.14
N LEU A 15 -15.69 -29.29 -11.46
CA LEU A 15 -16.02 -27.87 -11.70
C LEU A 15 -15.72 -27.00 -10.49
N GLY A 16 -15.87 -27.56 -9.28
CA GLY A 16 -15.62 -26.87 -8.02
C GLY A 16 -14.16 -26.47 -7.84
N THR A 17 -13.21 -27.35 -8.15
CA THR A 17 -11.76 -27.08 -8.00
C THR A 17 -11.15 -26.35 -9.21
N THR A 18 -11.94 -26.16 -10.26
CA THR A 18 -11.56 -25.41 -11.47
C THR A 18 -12.27 -24.06 -11.48
N LEU A 19 -13.37 -23.91 -12.21
CA LEU A 19 -14.11 -22.64 -12.34
C LEU A 19 -14.64 -22.12 -10.99
N GLY A 20 -15.05 -23.02 -10.10
CA GLY A 20 -15.50 -22.64 -8.74
C GLY A 20 -14.39 -21.96 -7.93
N ALA A 21 -13.16 -22.46 -8.01
CA ALA A 21 -12.02 -21.84 -7.33
C ALA A 21 -11.74 -20.45 -7.88
N VAL A 22 -11.70 -20.28 -9.21
CA VAL A 22 -11.48 -18.97 -9.86
C VAL A 22 -12.59 -17.98 -9.49
N TYR A 23 -13.85 -18.41 -9.45
CA TYR A 23 -14.97 -17.60 -9.01
C TYR A 23 -14.81 -17.09 -7.57
N VAL A 24 -14.41 -17.97 -6.65
CA VAL A 24 -14.13 -17.57 -5.25
C VAL A 24 -12.98 -16.58 -5.19
N GLY A 25 -11.89 -16.84 -5.92
CA GLY A 25 -10.74 -15.93 -6.01
C GLY A 25 -11.13 -14.54 -6.51
N ALA A 26 -11.90 -14.46 -7.60
CA ALA A 26 -12.39 -13.20 -8.14
C ALA A 26 -13.36 -12.48 -7.21
N THR A 27 -14.20 -13.22 -6.47
CA THR A 27 -15.11 -12.64 -5.48
C THR A 27 -14.34 -11.99 -4.34
N ILE A 28 -13.32 -12.68 -3.81
CA ILE A 28 -12.42 -12.11 -2.81
C ILE A 28 -11.68 -10.90 -3.38
N ALA A 29 -11.18 -10.98 -4.61
CA ALA A 29 -10.52 -9.87 -5.29
C ALA A 29 -11.44 -8.65 -5.46
N ALA A 30 -12.74 -8.85 -5.70
CA ALA A 30 -13.73 -7.77 -5.76
C ALA A 30 -13.95 -7.10 -4.39
N VAL A 31 -13.90 -7.86 -3.30
CA VAL A 31 -13.92 -7.28 -1.93
C VAL A 31 -12.70 -6.38 -1.72
N PHE A 32 -11.50 -6.85 -2.08
CA PHE A 32 -10.30 -6.02 -1.99
C PHE A 32 -10.34 -4.80 -2.90
N TYR A 33 -10.97 -4.89 -4.08
CA TYR A 33 -11.19 -3.72 -4.94
C TYR A 33 -12.05 -2.65 -4.25
N GLY A 34 -13.07 -3.06 -3.49
CA GLY A 34 -13.82 -2.14 -2.64
C GLY A 34 -12.93 -1.41 -1.63
N ILE A 35 -11.97 -2.11 -1.03
CA ILE A 35 -10.96 -1.52 -0.13
C ILE A 35 -10.05 -0.56 -0.91
N THR A 36 -9.61 -0.92 -2.12
CA THR A 36 -8.81 -0.06 -3.00
C THR A 36 -9.52 1.28 -3.25
N ILE A 37 -10.81 1.26 -3.58
CA ILE A 37 -11.60 2.47 -3.81
C ILE A 37 -11.60 3.34 -2.55
N LEU A 38 -11.91 2.75 -1.39
CA LEU A 38 -11.94 3.47 -0.12
C LEU A 38 -10.58 4.13 0.19
N GLN A 39 -9.49 3.36 0.08
CA GLN A 39 -8.15 3.87 0.33
C GLN A 39 -7.73 4.97 -0.66
N THR A 40 -8.15 4.86 -1.92
CA THR A 40 -7.89 5.87 -2.96
C THR A 40 -8.61 7.19 -2.66
N VAL A 41 -9.88 7.13 -2.25
CA VAL A 41 -10.66 8.32 -1.84
C VAL A 41 -10.03 8.99 -0.63
N ILE A 42 -9.64 8.21 0.39
CA ILE A 42 -8.96 8.73 1.59
C ILE A 42 -7.65 9.44 1.20
N TYR A 43 -6.87 8.85 0.30
CA TYR A 43 -5.61 9.42 -0.17
C TYR A 43 -5.81 10.80 -0.80
N TYR A 44 -6.70 10.91 -1.79
CA TYR A 44 -6.92 12.19 -2.48
C TYR A 44 -7.54 13.26 -1.58
N LYS A 45 -8.37 12.87 -0.61
CA LYS A 45 -8.92 13.82 0.38
C LYS A 45 -7.85 14.33 1.36
N ARG A 46 -6.90 13.48 1.76
CA ARG A 46 -5.94 13.78 2.83
C ARG A 46 -4.62 14.38 2.34
N TYR A 47 -4.27 14.17 1.07
CA TYR A 47 -2.99 14.60 0.50
C TYR A 47 -3.15 15.39 -0.83
N PRO A 48 -3.80 16.57 -0.81
CA PRO A 48 -4.02 17.36 -2.04
C PRO A 48 -2.71 17.83 -2.70
N ASN A 49 -1.65 18.01 -1.91
CA ASN A 49 -0.36 18.57 -2.33
C ASN A 49 0.80 17.54 -2.34
N ASP A 50 0.50 16.24 -2.45
CA ASP A 50 1.57 15.22 -2.51
C ASP A 50 2.39 15.31 -3.81
N PRO A 51 3.67 14.88 -3.82
CA PRO A 51 4.46 14.86 -5.03
C PRO A 51 3.76 14.13 -6.17
N TRP A 52 3.86 14.70 -7.36
CA TRP A 52 3.22 14.23 -8.58
C TRP A 52 3.40 12.72 -8.82
N LEU A 53 4.58 12.17 -8.54
CA LEU A 53 4.86 10.74 -8.65
C LEU A 53 3.82 9.89 -7.90
N PHE A 54 3.64 10.09 -6.59
CA PHE A 54 2.70 9.27 -5.80
C PHE A 54 1.26 9.53 -6.22
N ARG A 55 0.92 10.78 -6.54
CA ARG A 55 -0.43 11.16 -6.99
C ARG A 55 -0.85 10.48 -8.29
N TYR A 56 0.04 10.42 -9.28
CA TYR A 56 -0.22 9.72 -10.54
C TYR A 56 -0.16 8.21 -10.38
N SER A 57 0.78 7.69 -9.57
CA SER A 57 0.83 6.25 -9.29
C SER A 57 -0.46 5.72 -8.66
N VAL A 58 -1.07 6.45 -7.73
CA VAL A 58 -2.37 6.08 -7.14
C VAL A 58 -3.48 6.03 -8.19
N ALA A 59 -3.56 7.03 -9.08
CA ALA A 59 -4.55 7.05 -10.17
C ALA A 59 -4.35 5.87 -11.13
N ILE A 60 -3.11 5.64 -11.57
CA ILE A 60 -2.77 4.57 -12.52
C ILE A 60 -3.08 3.20 -11.90
N LEU A 61 -2.69 2.96 -10.64
CA LEU A 61 -2.99 1.72 -9.94
C LEU A 61 -4.50 1.50 -9.79
N TRP A 62 -5.28 2.54 -9.49
CA TRP A 62 -6.74 2.43 -9.40
C TRP A 62 -7.40 2.10 -10.75
N ILE A 63 -6.93 2.72 -11.84
CA ILE A 63 -7.40 2.41 -13.20
C ILE A 63 -7.04 0.96 -13.57
N LEU A 64 -5.80 0.53 -13.33
CA LEU A 64 -5.38 -0.85 -13.56
C LEU A 64 -6.18 -1.85 -12.71
N ASP A 65 -6.47 -1.52 -11.45
CA ASP A 65 -7.27 -2.38 -10.56
C ASP A 65 -8.69 -2.57 -11.09
N THR A 66 -9.29 -1.48 -11.56
CA THR A 66 -10.62 -1.45 -12.16
C THR A 66 -10.65 -2.27 -13.45
N LEU A 67 -9.63 -2.11 -14.30
CA LEU A 67 -9.48 -2.89 -15.53
C LEU A 67 -9.32 -4.38 -15.21
N HIS A 68 -8.52 -4.74 -14.21
CA HIS A 68 -8.33 -6.12 -13.78
C HIS A 68 -9.64 -6.76 -13.31
N VAL A 69 -10.46 -6.07 -12.50
CA VAL A 69 -11.78 -6.56 -12.08
C VAL A 69 -12.74 -6.68 -13.26
N ALA A 70 -12.78 -5.70 -14.16
CA ALA A 70 -13.68 -5.71 -15.32
C ALA A 70 -13.38 -6.90 -16.26
N ILE A 71 -12.10 -7.12 -16.59
CA ILE A 71 -11.68 -8.24 -17.44
C ILE A 71 -11.94 -9.57 -16.75
N SER A 72 -11.66 -9.68 -15.44
CA SER A 72 -11.92 -10.88 -14.65
C SER A 72 -13.41 -11.23 -14.62
N THR A 73 -14.27 -10.21 -14.47
CA THR A 73 -15.73 -10.37 -14.46
C THR A 73 -16.23 -10.82 -15.83
N HIS A 74 -15.72 -10.24 -16.92
CA HIS A 74 -16.03 -10.68 -18.28
C HIS A 74 -15.66 -12.15 -18.52
N ALA A 75 -14.44 -12.55 -18.13
CA ALA A 75 -14.00 -13.94 -18.26
C ALA A 75 -14.90 -14.91 -17.48
N LEU A 76 -15.25 -14.58 -16.23
CA LEU A 76 -16.15 -15.42 -15.43
C LEU A 76 -17.57 -15.46 -16.00
N TYR A 77 -18.10 -14.33 -16.46
CA TYR A 77 -19.43 -14.28 -17.06
C TYR A 77 -19.51 -15.18 -18.30
N PHE A 78 -18.51 -15.13 -19.16
CA PHE A 78 -18.44 -15.99 -20.35
C PHE A 78 -18.41 -17.49 -20.00
N TYR A 79 -17.52 -17.90 -19.10
CA TYR A 79 -17.35 -19.31 -18.75
C TYR A 79 -18.48 -19.88 -17.88
N MET A 80 -19.08 -19.07 -17.01
CA MET A 80 -20.08 -19.56 -16.06
C MET A 80 -21.52 -19.34 -16.52
N ILE A 81 -21.79 -18.27 -17.28
CA ILE A 81 -23.15 -17.87 -17.66
C ILE A 81 -23.40 -18.14 -19.14
N GLU A 82 -22.61 -17.56 -20.04
CA GLU A 82 -22.86 -17.71 -21.49
C GLU A 82 -22.61 -19.14 -21.97
N SER A 83 -21.59 -19.79 -21.42
CA SER A 83 -21.21 -21.16 -21.75
C SER A 83 -21.84 -22.19 -20.80
N PHE A 84 -22.92 -21.82 -20.09
CA PHE A 84 -23.53 -22.72 -19.10
C PHE A 84 -23.99 -24.04 -19.74
N GLY A 85 -23.52 -25.16 -19.19
CA GLY A 85 -23.80 -26.50 -19.71
C GLY A 85 -23.03 -26.88 -20.99
N ASN A 86 -22.21 -25.99 -21.53
CA ASN A 86 -21.34 -26.25 -22.68
C ASN A 86 -19.86 -26.10 -22.28
N TYR A 87 -19.14 -27.22 -22.20
CA TYR A 87 -17.73 -27.23 -21.78
C TYR A 87 -16.73 -27.06 -22.93
N LEU A 88 -17.20 -26.96 -24.19
CA LEU A 88 -16.32 -26.74 -25.35
C LEU A 88 -15.43 -25.49 -25.20
N PRO A 89 -15.92 -24.37 -24.64
CA PRO A 89 -15.10 -23.20 -24.41
C PRO A 89 -13.96 -23.42 -23.40
N LEU A 90 -13.97 -24.45 -22.55
CA LEU A 90 -12.80 -24.75 -21.70
C LEU A 90 -11.60 -25.26 -22.51
N PHE A 91 -11.83 -25.74 -23.74
CA PHE A 91 -10.77 -26.13 -24.68
C PHE A 91 -10.17 -24.94 -25.43
N GLY A 92 -10.65 -23.72 -25.17
CA GLY A 92 -10.14 -22.48 -25.76
C GLY A 92 -9.99 -21.38 -24.72
N ILE A 93 -8.80 -20.79 -24.61
CA ILE A 93 -8.59 -19.67 -23.68
C ILE A 93 -9.19 -18.39 -24.29
N ILE A 94 -10.16 -17.80 -23.60
CA ILE A 94 -10.72 -16.50 -23.99
C ILE A 94 -9.66 -15.41 -23.83
N TRP A 95 -9.64 -14.46 -24.76
CA TRP A 95 -8.69 -13.33 -24.79
C TRP A 95 -8.62 -12.54 -23.47
N SER A 96 -9.69 -12.55 -22.68
CA SER A 96 -9.74 -11.86 -21.38
C SER A 96 -8.75 -12.44 -20.38
N PHE A 97 -8.45 -13.73 -20.44
CA PHE A 97 -7.55 -14.38 -19.49
C PHE A 97 -6.08 -13.92 -19.62
N PRO A 98 -5.42 -14.00 -20.79
CA PRO A 98 -4.06 -13.48 -20.94
C PRO A 98 -3.99 -11.96 -20.75
N LEU A 99 -5.04 -11.23 -21.10
CA LEU A 99 -5.10 -9.79 -20.83
C LEU A 99 -5.21 -9.48 -19.33
N GLN A 100 -5.96 -10.27 -18.56
CA GLN A 100 -6.03 -10.17 -17.10
C GLN A 100 -4.65 -10.43 -16.48
N LEU A 101 -3.92 -11.44 -16.95
CA LEU A 101 -2.55 -11.71 -16.51
C LEU A 101 -1.59 -10.55 -16.84
N LEU A 102 -1.70 -9.94 -18.01
CA LEU A 102 -0.93 -8.75 -18.38
C LEU A 102 -1.17 -7.62 -17.36
N VAL A 103 -2.43 -7.30 -17.06
CA VAL A 103 -2.78 -6.24 -16.11
C VAL A 103 -2.31 -6.60 -14.70
N ASN A 104 -2.39 -7.87 -14.29
CA ASN A 104 -1.84 -8.36 -13.02
C ASN A 104 -0.33 -8.03 -12.93
N MET A 105 0.45 -8.44 -13.92
CA MET A 105 1.91 -8.20 -13.93
C MET A 105 2.27 -6.72 -13.94
N LEU A 106 1.51 -5.88 -14.66
CA LEU A 106 1.70 -4.42 -14.63
C LEU A 106 1.46 -3.83 -13.23
N ILE A 107 0.45 -4.32 -12.50
CA ILE A 107 0.17 -3.90 -11.13
C ILE A 107 1.32 -4.31 -10.20
N VAL A 108 1.70 -5.59 -10.23
CA VAL A 108 2.70 -6.17 -9.33
C VAL A 108 4.06 -5.49 -9.52
N VAL A 109 4.58 -5.47 -10.75
CA VAL A 109 5.86 -4.84 -11.06
C VAL A 109 5.80 -3.33 -10.80
N GLY A 110 4.67 -2.69 -11.12
CA GLY A 110 4.46 -1.26 -10.83
C GLY A 110 4.58 -0.94 -9.34
N VAL A 111 3.95 -1.74 -8.48
CA VAL A 111 4.04 -1.56 -7.02
C VAL A 111 5.45 -1.87 -6.50
N GLN A 112 6.10 -2.93 -6.98
CA GLN A 112 7.50 -3.24 -6.64
C GLN A 112 8.45 -2.10 -7.04
N ALA A 113 8.27 -1.52 -8.23
CA ALA A 113 9.03 -0.36 -8.69
C ALA A 113 8.81 0.86 -7.78
N LEU A 114 7.58 1.09 -7.31
CA LEU A 114 7.30 2.19 -6.38
C LEU A 114 7.96 1.96 -5.00
N TYR A 115 8.02 0.72 -4.53
CA TYR A 115 8.81 0.37 -3.35
C TYR A 115 10.31 0.59 -3.59
N ALA A 116 10.83 0.20 -4.76
CA ALA A 116 12.22 0.42 -5.13
C ALA A 116 12.59 1.92 -5.16
N VAL A 117 11.77 2.76 -5.79
CA VAL A 117 11.96 4.23 -5.82
C VAL A 117 11.96 4.81 -4.40
N ARG A 118 11.09 4.30 -3.53
CA ARG A 118 11.05 4.72 -2.13
C ARG A 118 12.33 4.34 -1.39
N ILE A 119 12.84 3.14 -1.60
CA ILE A 119 14.10 2.67 -1.01
C ILE A 119 15.28 3.49 -1.55
N TRP A 120 15.32 3.77 -2.86
CA TRP A 120 16.37 4.59 -3.48
C TRP A 120 16.48 5.98 -2.83
N LYS A 121 15.34 6.66 -2.66
CA LYS A 121 15.28 7.98 -2.00
C LYS A 121 15.81 7.96 -0.56
N LEU A 122 15.73 6.82 0.11
CA LEU A 122 16.26 6.64 1.46
C LEU A 122 17.72 6.17 1.47
N GLY A 123 18.08 5.25 0.58
CA GLY A 123 19.41 4.65 0.45
C GLY A 123 20.49 5.68 0.12
N LEU A 124 20.13 6.75 -0.59
CA LEU A 124 20.98 7.93 -0.82
C LEU A 124 21.60 8.52 0.46
N LYS A 125 21.00 8.28 1.64
CA LYS A 125 21.50 8.78 2.92
C LYS A 125 22.42 7.81 3.66
N PHE A 126 22.46 6.54 3.27
CA PHE A 126 23.02 5.49 4.10
C PHE A 126 24.08 4.64 3.39
N ASP A 127 23.80 4.10 2.19
CA ASP A 127 24.67 3.25 1.36
C ASP A 127 23.97 2.93 0.03
N MET A 128 24.70 2.94 -1.10
CA MET A 128 24.14 2.95 -2.46
C MET A 128 24.07 1.58 -3.17
N VAL A 129 24.61 0.51 -2.56
CA VAL A 129 24.66 -0.84 -3.18
C VAL A 129 23.33 -1.59 -3.11
N LEU A 130 22.64 -1.57 -1.96
CA LEU A 130 21.36 -2.29 -1.77
C LEU A 130 20.23 -1.84 -2.72
N PRO A 131 20.06 -0.53 -3.02
CA PRO A 131 19.03 -0.09 -3.96
C PRO A 131 19.22 -0.64 -5.38
N TRP A 132 20.46 -0.78 -5.85
CA TRP A 132 20.76 -1.39 -7.15
C TRP A 132 20.32 -2.85 -7.21
N LEU A 133 20.54 -3.62 -6.14
CA LEU A 133 20.06 -5.00 -6.04
C LEU A 133 18.54 -5.09 -6.14
N ILE A 134 17.81 -4.15 -5.53
CA ILE A 134 16.35 -4.11 -5.63
C ILE A 134 15.90 -3.78 -7.06
N PHE A 135 16.53 -2.81 -7.72
CA PHE A 135 16.21 -2.52 -9.13
C PHE A 135 16.44 -3.75 -10.01
N LEU A 136 17.50 -4.52 -9.75
CA LEU A 136 17.73 -5.79 -10.43
C LEU A 136 16.64 -6.82 -10.15
N ALA A 137 16.17 -6.94 -8.90
CA ALA A 137 15.06 -7.83 -8.54
C ALA A 137 13.73 -7.44 -9.20
N VAL A 138 13.44 -6.14 -9.31
CA VAL A 138 12.26 -5.63 -10.04
C VAL A 138 12.40 -5.89 -11.55
N ALA A 139 13.60 -5.69 -12.12
CA ALA A 139 13.85 -5.99 -13.52
C ALA A 139 13.71 -7.49 -13.83
N ALA A 140 14.16 -8.36 -12.92
CA ALA A 140 13.94 -9.81 -13.02
C ALA A 140 12.43 -10.16 -12.96
N SER A 141 11.67 -9.54 -12.05
CA SER A 141 10.22 -9.71 -11.96
C SER A 141 9.52 -9.27 -13.25
N PHE A 142 9.96 -8.17 -13.85
CA PHE A 142 9.45 -7.69 -15.14
C PHE A 142 9.77 -8.67 -16.29
N GLY A 143 11.03 -9.12 -16.40
CA GLY A 143 11.44 -10.06 -17.45
C GLY A 143 10.72 -11.40 -17.37
N THR A 144 10.56 -11.94 -16.16
CA THR A 144 9.82 -13.19 -15.92
C THR A 144 8.32 -13.01 -16.13
N GLY A 145 7.77 -11.83 -15.84
CA GLY A 145 6.40 -11.44 -16.20
C GLY A 145 6.16 -11.46 -17.71
N ILE A 146 7.07 -10.87 -18.50
CA ILE A 146 6.99 -10.94 -19.98
C ILE A 146 7.03 -12.39 -20.47
N TYR A 147 7.91 -13.20 -19.88
CA TYR A 147 8.06 -14.60 -20.27
C TYR A 147 6.78 -15.41 -20.04
N VAL A 148 6.16 -15.32 -18.86
CA VAL A 148 4.90 -16.05 -18.58
C VAL A 148 3.74 -15.52 -19.43
N ILE A 149 3.70 -14.21 -19.73
CA ILE A 149 2.69 -13.64 -20.63
C ILE A 149 2.83 -14.25 -22.02
N TYR A 150 4.05 -14.29 -22.58
CA TYR A 150 4.31 -14.89 -23.89
C TYR A 150 3.84 -16.35 -23.94
N ASP A 151 4.23 -17.16 -22.96
CA ASP A 151 3.83 -18.57 -22.84
C ASP A 151 2.30 -18.72 -22.68
N THR A 152 1.64 -17.80 -21.98
CA THR A 152 0.18 -17.84 -21.82
C THR A 152 -0.54 -17.51 -23.12
N TYR A 153 0.02 -16.64 -23.98
CA TYR A 153 -0.55 -16.33 -25.30
C TYR A 153 -0.37 -17.45 -26.32
N THR A 154 0.61 -18.35 -26.14
CA THR A 154 0.80 -19.54 -27.00
C THR A 154 -0.06 -20.72 -26.53
N LEU A 155 -0.69 -20.60 -25.37
CA LEU A 155 -1.51 -21.64 -24.77
C LEU A 155 -2.88 -21.75 -25.45
N SER A 156 -3.23 -22.97 -25.88
CA SER A 156 -4.51 -23.21 -26.58
C SER A 156 -5.65 -23.54 -25.60
N SER A 157 -5.35 -24.26 -24.51
CA SER A 157 -6.35 -24.76 -23.56
C SER A 157 -5.85 -24.72 -22.12
N PHE A 158 -6.77 -24.69 -21.14
CA PHE A 158 -6.43 -24.80 -19.72
C PHE A 158 -5.77 -26.14 -19.37
N PHE A 159 -6.04 -27.20 -20.13
CA PHE A 159 -5.39 -28.50 -19.94
C PHE A 159 -3.91 -28.50 -20.32
N ASP A 160 -3.49 -27.53 -21.14
CA ASP A 160 -2.10 -27.39 -21.56
C ASP A 160 -1.28 -26.57 -20.57
N ILE A 161 -1.87 -26.05 -19.47
CA ILE A 161 -1.14 -25.30 -18.42
C ILE A 161 0.16 -25.99 -17.96
N PRO A 162 0.25 -27.33 -17.82
CA PRO A 162 1.51 -27.99 -17.47
C PRO A 162 2.65 -27.76 -18.48
N THR A 163 2.35 -27.44 -19.75
CA THR A 163 3.36 -27.14 -20.78
C THR A 163 4.11 -25.84 -20.49
N ILE A 164 3.46 -24.89 -19.81
CA ILE A 164 4.05 -23.60 -19.38
C ILE A 164 4.49 -23.62 -17.92
N SER A 165 4.62 -24.80 -17.32
CA SER A 165 5.01 -24.95 -15.91
C SER A 165 6.30 -24.23 -15.56
N THR A 166 7.30 -24.24 -16.46
CA THR A 166 8.58 -23.55 -16.29
C THR A 166 8.41 -22.05 -16.08
N SER A 167 7.57 -21.37 -16.88
CA SER A 167 7.33 -19.93 -16.71
C SER A 167 6.55 -19.62 -15.43
N ILE A 168 5.60 -20.48 -15.04
CA ILE A 168 4.89 -20.39 -13.75
C ILE A 168 5.86 -20.51 -12.56
N TYR A 169 6.75 -21.51 -12.57
CA TYR A 169 7.76 -21.69 -11.52
C TYR A 169 8.65 -20.46 -11.39
N ILE A 170 9.16 -19.98 -12.52
CA ILE A 170 10.10 -18.86 -12.56
C ILE A 170 9.42 -17.57 -12.09
N VAL A 171 8.21 -17.24 -12.57
CA VAL A 171 7.57 -15.97 -12.22
C VAL A 171 7.20 -15.91 -10.75
N PHE A 172 6.54 -16.92 -10.18
CA PHE A 172 6.12 -16.88 -8.77
C PHE A 172 7.30 -16.99 -7.80
N SER A 173 8.34 -17.76 -8.14
CA SER A 173 9.59 -17.77 -7.35
C SER A 173 10.29 -16.41 -7.38
N THR A 174 10.32 -15.76 -8.55
CA THR A 174 10.95 -14.43 -8.71
C THR A 174 10.15 -13.37 -7.96
N LEU A 175 8.82 -13.38 -8.04
CA LEU A 175 7.95 -12.46 -7.29
C LEU A 175 8.12 -12.64 -5.78
N ALA A 176 8.05 -13.87 -5.28
CA ALA A 176 8.23 -14.18 -3.87
C ALA A 176 9.62 -13.74 -3.38
N GLY A 177 10.66 -14.00 -4.17
CA GLY A 177 12.04 -13.61 -3.88
C GLY A 177 12.21 -12.09 -3.88
N ALA A 178 11.73 -11.39 -4.92
CA ALA A 178 11.83 -9.94 -5.04
C ALA A 178 11.15 -9.23 -3.86
N ASP A 179 9.95 -9.66 -3.48
CA ASP A 179 9.24 -9.12 -2.32
C ASP A 179 9.98 -9.37 -1.00
N PHE A 180 10.53 -10.58 -0.84
CA PHE A 180 11.36 -10.90 0.32
C PHE A 180 12.59 -10.01 0.39
N PHE A 181 13.30 -9.80 -0.73
CA PHE A 181 14.46 -8.91 -0.79
C PHE A 181 14.09 -7.44 -0.52
N ILE A 182 12.95 -6.96 -1.04
CA ILE A 182 12.42 -5.62 -0.76
C ILE A 182 12.12 -5.48 0.74
N ALA A 183 11.43 -6.45 1.34
CA ALA A 183 11.09 -6.45 2.75
C ALA A 183 12.33 -6.55 3.66
N ALA A 184 13.29 -7.42 3.34
CA ALA A 184 14.54 -7.57 4.06
C ALA A 184 15.39 -6.29 4.00
N THR A 185 15.46 -5.66 2.83
CA THR A 185 16.16 -4.38 2.66
C THR A 185 15.49 -3.25 3.42
N MET A 186 14.15 -3.17 3.40
CA MET A 186 13.40 -2.23 4.22
C MET A 186 13.67 -2.46 5.71
N CYS A 187 13.76 -3.71 6.16
CA CYS A 187 14.09 -4.07 7.55
C CYS A 187 15.51 -3.60 7.93
N TYR A 188 16.49 -3.82 7.05
CA TYR A 188 17.86 -3.35 7.26
C TYR A 188 17.92 -1.83 7.42
N TYR A 189 17.31 -1.08 6.49
CA TYR A 189 17.27 0.38 6.59
C TYR A 189 16.42 0.88 7.77
N LEU A 190 15.38 0.14 8.18
CA LEU A 190 14.60 0.44 9.37
C LEU A 190 15.46 0.34 10.64
N HIS A 191 16.29 -0.70 10.75
CA HIS A 191 17.22 -0.89 11.86
C HIS A 191 18.30 0.21 11.88
N LYS A 192 18.94 0.47 10.73
CA LYS A 192 19.94 1.55 10.60
C LYS A 192 19.34 2.94 10.84
N GLY A 193 18.10 3.17 10.42
CA GLY A 193 17.37 4.41 10.67
C GLY A 193 17.02 4.60 12.15
N ARG A 194 16.66 3.52 12.85
CA ARG A 194 16.35 3.54 14.29
C ARG A 194 17.54 3.94 15.16
N SER A 195 18.75 3.47 14.88
CA SER A 195 19.94 3.89 15.64
C SER A 195 20.21 5.39 15.54
N MET A 196 19.68 6.07 14.52
CA MET A 196 19.79 7.52 14.32
C MET A 196 18.53 8.32 14.71
N THR A 197 17.50 7.69 15.28
CA THR A 197 16.21 8.34 15.61
C THR A 197 16.27 9.40 16.72
N GLY A 198 17.44 9.68 17.29
CA GLY A 198 17.63 10.61 18.40
C GLY A 198 17.25 12.09 18.12
N PHE A 199 17.00 12.52 16.88
CA PHE A 199 16.93 13.96 16.59
C PHE A 199 15.84 14.49 15.60
N SER A 200 14.96 13.69 15.00
CA SER A 200 13.96 14.26 14.05
C SER A 200 12.65 13.48 13.90
N GLY A 201 11.51 14.20 14.00
CA GLY A 201 10.16 13.67 13.80
C GLY A 201 9.92 13.08 12.40
N THR A 202 10.60 13.59 11.37
CA THR A 202 10.49 13.06 10.00
C THR A 202 11.03 11.63 9.88
N ILE A 203 12.10 11.31 10.62
CA ILE A 203 12.68 9.96 10.64
C ILE A 203 11.71 8.98 11.29
N LYS A 204 10.99 9.37 12.36
CA LYS A 204 9.94 8.54 12.99
C LYS A 204 8.84 8.13 12.00
N ILE A 205 8.34 9.08 11.20
CA ILE A 205 7.31 8.81 10.18
C ILE A 205 7.86 7.86 9.11
N ILE A 206 9.08 8.07 8.62
CA ILE A 206 9.68 7.18 7.61
C ILE A 206 9.80 5.76 8.15
N VAL A 207 10.32 5.59 9.37
CA VAL A 207 10.47 4.30 10.07
C VAL A 207 9.10 3.59 10.21
N GLY A 208 8.06 4.31 10.61
CA GLY A 208 6.72 3.73 10.77
C GLY A 208 6.10 3.28 9.44
N LEU A 209 6.30 4.04 8.36
CA LEU A 209 5.86 3.65 7.03
C LEU A 209 6.64 2.46 6.46
N MET A 210 7.92 2.36 6.76
CA MET A 210 8.75 1.22 6.38
C MET A 210 8.32 -0.05 7.09
N ARG A 211 7.91 0.03 8.36
CA ARG A 211 7.35 -1.14 9.06
C ARG A 211 6.12 -1.68 8.32
N LEU A 212 5.22 -0.80 7.86
CA LEU A 212 4.06 -1.25 7.10
C LEU A 212 4.47 -1.90 5.78
N ALA A 213 5.43 -1.29 5.06
CA ALA A 213 5.97 -1.84 3.82
C ALA A 213 6.59 -3.24 4.01
N VAL A 214 7.28 -3.49 5.14
CA VAL A 214 7.84 -4.80 5.48
C VAL A 214 6.74 -5.82 5.71
N ILE A 215 5.73 -5.48 6.53
CA ILE A 215 4.61 -6.39 6.82
C ILE A 215 3.89 -6.76 5.53
N SER A 216 3.62 -5.77 4.67
CA SER A 216 2.99 -6.04 3.38
C SER A 216 3.87 -6.84 2.42
N GLY A 217 5.18 -6.55 2.34
CA GLY A 217 6.09 -7.27 1.45
C GLY A 217 6.26 -8.74 1.84
N LEU A 218 6.27 -9.03 3.15
CA LEU A 218 6.23 -10.41 3.63
C LEU A 218 4.90 -11.09 3.31
N ALA A 219 3.78 -10.36 3.42
CA ALA A 219 2.47 -10.90 3.08
C ALA A 219 2.32 -11.20 1.57
N THR A 220 2.80 -10.32 0.69
CA THR A 220 2.77 -10.54 -0.76
C THR A 220 3.75 -11.63 -1.21
N SER A 221 4.91 -11.73 -0.56
CA SER A 221 5.84 -12.85 -0.76
C SER A 221 5.21 -14.19 -0.35
N ALA A 222 4.57 -14.25 0.82
CA ALA A 222 3.88 -15.43 1.30
C ALA A 222 2.70 -15.82 0.38
N CYS A 223 1.96 -14.84 -0.14
CA CYS A 223 0.89 -15.06 -1.11
C CYS A 223 1.45 -15.65 -2.41
N SER A 224 2.52 -15.09 -2.96
CA SER A 224 3.18 -15.60 -4.18
C SER A 224 3.70 -17.03 -4.00
N LEU A 225 4.30 -17.32 -2.83
CA LEU A 225 4.74 -18.66 -2.48
C LEU A 225 3.55 -19.62 -2.33
N PHE A 226 2.44 -19.16 -1.74
CA PHE A 226 1.23 -19.96 -1.63
C PHE A 226 0.64 -20.27 -3.00
N THR A 227 0.62 -19.33 -3.94
CA THR A 227 0.24 -19.58 -5.34
C THR A 227 1.10 -20.66 -5.98
N LEU A 228 2.43 -20.58 -5.79
CA LEU A 228 3.38 -21.56 -6.30
C LEU A 228 3.15 -22.96 -5.69
N VAL A 229 2.97 -23.03 -4.37
CA VAL A 229 2.69 -24.28 -3.66
C VAL A 229 1.34 -24.87 -4.10
N ALA A 230 0.32 -24.05 -4.31
CA ALA A 230 -0.99 -24.49 -4.79
C ALA A 230 -0.88 -25.08 -6.21
N TYR A 231 -0.05 -24.50 -7.07
CA TYR A 231 0.23 -25.04 -8.40
C TYR A 231 0.91 -26.41 -8.34
N ILE A 232 1.91 -26.57 -7.46
CA ILE A 232 2.64 -27.84 -7.27
C ILE A 232 1.73 -28.92 -6.67
N ALA A 233 0.96 -28.57 -5.65
CA ALA A 233 0.14 -29.52 -4.90
C ALA A 233 -1.09 -30.00 -5.70
N TRP A 234 -1.66 -29.13 -6.54
CA TRP A 234 -2.86 -29.44 -7.32
C TRP A 234 -2.74 -28.99 -8.79
N PRO A 235 -1.87 -29.64 -9.59
CA PRO A 235 -1.58 -29.23 -10.97
C PRO A 235 -2.77 -29.35 -11.92
N ASN A 236 -3.75 -30.20 -11.60
CA ASN A 236 -4.98 -30.38 -12.38
C ASN A 236 -6.13 -29.47 -11.90
N SER A 237 -5.86 -28.50 -11.01
CA SER A 237 -6.85 -27.58 -10.46
C SER A 237 -6.50 -26.13 -10.81
N LEU A 238 -7.49 -25.24 -10.74
CA LEU A 238 -7.29 -23.81 -10.96
C LEU A 238 -7.20 -23.03 -9.65
N ILE A 239 -6.88 -23.71 -8.54
CA ILE A 239 -6.77 -23.11 -7.20
C ILE A 239 -5.67 -22.04 -7.19
N PHE A 240 -4.54 -22.28 -7.86
CA PHE A 240 -3.47 -21.29 -7.96
C PHE A 240 -3.94 -19.99 -8.64
N LEU A 241 -4.80 -20.06 -9.65
CA LEU A 241 -5.38 -18.89 -10.29
C LEU A 241 -6.30 -18.10 -9.36
N ALA A 242 -7.03 -18.78 -8.47
CA ALA A 242 -7.84 -18.10 -7.47
C ALA A 242 -7.00 -17.18 -6.58
N VAL A 243 -5.81 -17.65 -6.18
CA VAL A 243 -4.85 -16.86 -5.40
C VAL A 243 -4.22 -15.76 -6.25
N ASP A 244 -3.85 -16.07 -7.50
CA ASP A 244 -3.29 -15.10 -8.44
C ASP A 244 -4.23 -13.92 -8.69
N PHE A 245 -5.56 -14.13 -8.71
CA PHE A 245 -6.54 -13.05 -8.86
C PHE A 245 -6.56 -12.09 -7.66
N ILE A 246 -6.26 -12.60 -6.46
CA ILE A 246 -6.22 -11.81 -5.21
C ILE A 246 -4.88 -11.06 -5.10
N LEU A 247 -3.81 -11.65 -5.59
CA LEU A 247 -2.43 -11.17 -5.48
C LEU A 247 -2.26 -9.67 -5.86
N PRO A 248 -2.63 -9.17 -7.06
CA PRO A 248 -2.44 -7.76 -7.41
C PRO A 248 -3.24 -6.82 -6.50
N LYS A 249 -4.38 -7.28 -5.95
CA LYS A 249 -5.17 -6.49 -5.00
C LYS A 249 -4.41 -6.29 -3.69
N LEU A 250 -3.69 -7.31 -3.22
CA LEU A 250 -2.84 -7.19 -2.03
C LEU A 250 -1.70 -6.20 -2.24
N TYR A 251 -1.07 -6.19 -3.42
CA TYR A 251 -0.03 -5.22 -3.75
C TYR A 251 -0.56 -3.78 -3.70
N ILE A 252 -1.69 -3.51 -4.36
CA ILE A 252 -2.29 -2.17 -4.38
C ILE A 252 -2.71 -1.73 -2.99
N ASN A 253 -3.46 -2.56 -2.26
CA ASN A 253 -3.95 -2.23 -0.93
C ASN A 253 -2.82 -2.03 0.07
N SER A 254 -1.74 -2.80 -0.04
CA SER A 254 -0.54 -2.62 0.78
C SER A 254 0.13 -1.27 0.51
N PHE A 255 0.28 -0.92 -0.77
CA PHE A 255 0.89 0.34 -1.17
C PHE A 255 0.07 1.55 -0.73
N LEU A 256 -1.25 1.51 -0.96
CA LEU A 256 -2.17 2.56 -0.56
C LEU A 256 -2.27 2.70 0.96
N ALA A 257 -2.30 1.59 1.71
CA ALA A 257 -2.27 1.62 3.17
C ALA A 257 -1.02 2.32 3.69
N MET A 258 0.13 2.06 3.06
CA MET A 258 1.40 2.70 3.39
C MET A 258 1.38 4.20 3.10
N LEU A 259 0.78 4.64 1.99
CA LEU A 259 0.62 6.08 1.74
C LEU A 259 -0.34 6.73 2.75
N ASN A 260 -1.44 6.05 3.07
CA ASN A 260 -2.48 6.56 3.96
C ASN A 260 -2.04 6.65 5.43
N ALA A 261 -1.14 5.78 5.89
CA ALA A 261 -0.63 5.77 7.26
C ALA A 261 0.25 6.98 7.62
N ARG A 262 0.77 7.73 6.64
CA ARG A 262 1.75 8.82 6.85
C ARG A 262 1.25 9.90 7.82
N ASN A 263 0.02 10.38 7.64
CA ASN A 263 -0.55 11.43 8.50
C ASN A 263 -1.07 10.90 9.84
N ALA A 264 -1.42 9.61 9.97
CA ALA A 264 -1.77 9.03 11.28
C ALA A 264 -0.55 9.10 12.21
N GLN A 265 0.60 8.68 11.71
CA GLN A 265 1.86 8.72 12.46
C GLN A 265 2.37 10.15 12.72
N MET A 266 2.06 11.10 11.83
CA MET A 266 2.35 12.53 12.08
C MET A 266 1.55 13.10 13.26
N ARG A 267 0.28 12.69 13.41
CA ARG A 267 -0.57 13.14 14.54
C ARG A 267 -0.14 12.50 15.86
N GLU A 268 0.18 11.20 15.84
CA GLU A 268 0.71 10.49 17.01
C GLU A 268 2.04 11.10 17.49
N GLY A 269 2.97 11.37 16.57
CA GLY A 269 4.25 12.01 16.90
C GLY A 269 4.14 13.47 17.38
N ALA A 270 3.05 14.18 17.03
CA ALA A 270 2.77 15.51 17.55
C ALA A 270 2.20 15.47 18.98
N GLN A 271 1.45 14.41 19.32
CA GLN A 271 0.86 14.23 20.65
C GLN A 271 1.86 13.69 21.68
N GLU A 272 2.93 13.01 21.23
CA GLU A 272 4.07 12.59 22.07
C GLU A 272 5.02 13.73 22.50
N ARG A 273 4.83 14.98 22.06
CA ARG A 273 5.59 16.12 22.61
C ARG A 273 4.89 16.60 23.89
N PRO A 274 5.45 16.38 25.09
CA PRO A 274 4.90 17.00 26.29
C PRO A 274 5.17 18.50 26.17
N VAL A 275 4.11 19.30 26.08
CA VAL A 275 4.17 20.70 26.49
C VAL A 275 4.17 20.70 28.02
N ASP A 276 5.31 20.32 28.61
CA ASP A 276 5.57 20.51 30.04
C ASP A 276 6.83 21.36 30.16
N GLY A 277 6.67 22.66 29.93
CA GLY A 277 7.46 23.62 30.68
C GLY A 277 7.10 23.48 32.17
N PRO A 278 8.04 23.64 33.12
CA PRO A 278 7.75 23.45 34.52
C PRO A 278 6.64 24.42 34.94
N LYS A 279 5.47 23.86 35.26
CA LYS A 279 4.38 24.60 35.89
C LYS A 279 4.86 25.00 37.28
N PHE A 280 5.49 26.16 37.37
CA PHE A 280 5.68 26.84 38.65
C PHE A 280 4.27 27.12 39.18
N LEU A 281 3.91 26.39 40.24
CA LEU A 281 2.73 26.63 41.06
C LEU A 281 2.80 28.07 41.59
N ARG A 282 2.19 29.00 40.85
CA ARG A 282 1.99 30.37 41.30
C ARG A 282 0.78 30.36 42.23
N PHE A 283 1.04 30.25 43.53
CA PHE A 283 0.01 30.46 44.55
C PHE A 283 -0.54 31.89 44.42
N ALA A 284 -1.86 32.00 44.25
CA ALA A 284 -2.55 33.27 44.37
C ALA A 284 -2.57 33.68 45.86
N PRO A 285 -2.31 34.95 46.21
CA PRO A 285 -2.45 35.39 47.59
C PRO A 285 -3.94 35.51 47.91
N HIS A 286 -4.38 34.81 48.96
CA HIS A 286 -5.71 34.96 49.53
C HIS A 286 -5.89 36.37 50.08
N THR A 287 -6.75 37.17 49.46
CA THR A 287 -7.38 38.31 50.12
C THR A 287 -8.69 37.84 50.72
N SER A 288 -8.73 37.73 52.05
CA SER A 288 -9.97 37.68 52.81
C SER A 288 -10.03 38.91 53.71
N ARG A 289 -11.12 39.66 53.59
CA ARG A 289 -11.38 40.91 54.28
C ARG A 289 -12.55 40.66 55.24
N SER A 290 -12.32 40.79 56.54
CA SER A 290 -13.40 40.99 57.52
C SER A 290 -12.90 41.69 58.79
N GLY A 291 -13.29 42.97 58.92
CA GLY A 291 -13.69 43.61 60.19
C GLY A 291 -12.62 44.16 61.15
N PRO A 292 -12.93 45.20 61.95
CA PRO A 292 -11.97 46.23 62.35
C PRO A 292 -11.67 46.28 63.86
N SER A 293 -10.43 46.64 64.24
CA SER A 293 -10.14 47.47 65.44
C SER A 293 -8.63 47.67 65.64
N ASP A 294 -8.22 48.91 65.48
CA ASP A 294 -7.33 49.69 66.35
C ASP A 294 -5.83 49.35 66.54
N SER A 295 -5.08 50.45 66.70
CA SER A 295 -3.67 50.65 67.06
C SER A 295 -2.56 50.49 66.00
N THR A 296 -2.19 51.66 65.45
CA THR A 296 -0.83 52.25 65.43
C THR A 296 0.37 51.38 65.02
N GLU A 297 0.96 51.65 63.85
CA GLU A 297 2.34 52.17 63.73
C GLU A 297 2.75 52.41 62.25
N THR A 298 2.89 53.70 61.92
CA THR A 298 4.01 54.35 61.22
C THR A 298 4.49 53.87 59.83
N SER A 299 4.24 54.74 58.83
CA SER A 299 5.19 55.33 57.83
C SER A 299 5.98 54.39 56.91
N VAL A 300 6.07 54.62 55.59
CA VAL A 300 6.77 55.72 54.92
C VAL A 300 6.43 55.65 53.40
N ASP A 301 5.93 56.76 52.86
CA ASP A 301 6.27 57.45 51.58
C ASP A 301 6.53 56.65 50.28
N ILE A 302 6.23 57.11 49.05
CA ILE A 302 5.65 58.33 48.48
C ILE A 302 5.34 57.99 47.00
N ALA A 303 4.26 58.56 46.49
CA ALA A 303 3.83 58.54 45.09
C ALA A 303 4.73 59.38 44.16
N LEU A 304 4.48 59.30 42.84
CA LEU A 304 4.91 60.18 41.74
C LEU A 304 6.03 59.64 40.84
N SER A 305 5.64 59.02 39.72
CA SER A 305 6.17 59.40 38.40
C SER A 305 5.34 58.79 37.24
N GLU A 306 4.01 58.87 37.32
CA GLU A 306 3.15 58.81 36.12
C GLU A 306 2.48 60.17 35.90
N MET A 307 3.29 61.20 35.70
CA MET A 307 2.83 62.49 35.17
C MET A 307 4.05 63.26 34.67
N GLU A 308 4.58 62.87 33.50
CA GLU A 308 5.33 63.75 32.57
C GLU A 308 5.96 62.95 31.43
N ARG A 309 5.19 62.62 30.38
CA ARG A 309 5.66 62.75 28.98
C ARG A 309 4.57 62.56 27.93
N GLY A 310 3.47 63.31 28.09
CA GLY A 310 2.74 63.81 26.93
C GLY A 310 3.40 65.09 26.42
N ARG A 311 4.51 64.98 25.67
CA ARG A 311 5.03 66.03 24.75
C ARG A 311 6.36 65.58 24.15
N SER A 312 6.34 65.16 22.88
CA SER A 312 7.28 65.59 21.85
C SER A 312 6.91 64.95 20.51
N HIS A 313 6.39 65.78 19.61
CA HIS A 313 6.61 65.86 18.14
C HIS A 313 6.78 64.56 17.32
N ALA A 314 5.95 64.25 16.32
CA ALA A 314 5.67 64.92 15.02
C ALA A 314 6.78 64.71 13.94
N GLY A 315 6.38 64.22 12.75
CA GLY A 315 7.19 64.04 11.53
C GLY A 315 7.91 62.68 11.47
N THR A 316 8.00 61.92 10.37
CA THR A 316 7.95 62.28 8.94
C THR A 316 7.77 61.01 8.09
N GLU A 317 7.07 61.21 6.97
CA GLU A 317 6.84 60.49 5.70
C GLU A 317 7.74 59.31 5.23
N ASP A 318 7.06 58.42 4.48
CA ASP A 318 7.39 57.77 3.19
C ASP A 318 8.79 57.19 2.90
N MET A 319 8.85 55.88 2.64
CA MET A 319 9.31 55.30 1.35
C MET A 319 9.09 53.78 1.30
N MET A 320 8.23 53.30 0.41
CA MET A 320 8.19 51.88 0.00
C MET A 320 8.03 51.82 -1.52
N THR A 321 9.17 51.71 -2.20
CA THR A 321 9.32 51.36 -3.61
C THR A 321 10.02 50.01 -3.65
N PHE A 322 9.47 49.02 -4.34
CA PHE A 322 10.19 48.15 -5.28
C PHE A 322 9.17 47.25 -5.99
N ALA A 323 9.07 47.48 -7.30
CA ALA A 323 8.61 46.52 -8.30
C ALA A 323 9.76 45.57 -8.66
#